data_AF-A0A705V852-F1
#
_entry.id   AF-A0A705V852-F1
#
_cell.length_a   1.000
_cell.length_b   1.000
_cell.length_c   1.000
_cell.angle_alpha   90.00
_cell.angle_beta   90.00
_cell.angle_gamma   90.00
#
_symmetry.space_group_name_H-M   'P 1'
#
loop_
_entity.id
_entity.type
_entity.pdbx_description
1 polymer ?
#
loop_
_entity_poly.entity_id
_entity_poly.type
_entity_poly.pdbx_seq_one_letter_code
_entity_poly.pdbx_strand_id
1 'polypeptide(L)'
;MNTFFRLTALAGLLALAGQSFAVEDITRADQIPVLKEETQHATVSERVTSRFTRSHYRQFDLDEAFSAKIFDRYLNLLDYSHNVLLASDVEQFAKKKTVLGDELRTGKLDVFYDLYNLAQKRRFERYQYALKVLERPMDFTGNDTFNLDRSKAPWPKDEAELNALWDGKVKFDELSLKLTGKSDKEIRETLTRRYKFAIRRLAQTNSEDVFSLAMTAFAREIDPHTNYLSPRNTEQFNTEMSLSLEGIGAVLQMDDDYTVINSLVAGGPAAKSKSISVGDRIVGVGQAGKPMVDVIGWRLDDVVA
;
A
#
# COMPACT_ATOMS: atom_id res chain seq x y z
N MET A 1 -24.16 17.72 51.69
CA MET A 1 -23.09 17.91 50.68
C MET A 1 -23.61 17.55 49.30
N ASN A 2 -24.05 18.60 48.62
CA ASN A 2 -24.48 18.84 47.24
C ASN A 2 -24.55 17.69 46.22
N THR A 3 -25.78 17.39 45.81
CA THR A 3 -26.17 16.76 44.55
C THR A 3 -25.54 17.43 43.32
N PHE A 4 -25.23 18.74 43.41
CA PHE A 4 -24.45 19.48 42.41
C PHE A 4 -23.05 18.91 42.16
N PHE A 5 -22.40 18.31 43.16
CA PHE A 5 -21.05 17.74 43.03
C PHE A 5 -21.05 16.36 42.34
N ARG A 6 -22.18 15.64 42.40
CA ARG A 6 -22.36 14.36 41.69
C ARG A 6 -22.69 14.56 40.21
N LEU A 7 -23.41 15.64 39.87
CA LEU A 7 -23.71 16.00 38.49
C LEU A 7 -22.49 16.53 37.72
N THR A 8 -21.59 17.28 38.39
CA THR A 8 -20.32 17.70 37.78
C THR A 8 -19.32 16.55 37.63
N ALA A 9 -19.32 15.59 38.55
CA ALA A 9 -18.49 14.37 38.44
C ALA A 9 -18.94 13.45 37.29
N LEU A 10 -20.24 13.37 36.99
CA LEU A 10 -20.74 12.61 35.84
C LEU A 10 -20.43 13.29 34.49
N ALA A 11 -20.47 14.62 34.43
CA ALA A 11 -20.10 15.38 33.24
C ALA A 11 -18.59 15.32 32.92
N GLY A 12 -17.73 15.26 33.96
CA GLY A 12 -16.29 15.07 33.79
C GLY A 12 -15.89 13.68 33.32
N LEU A 13 -16.69 12.65 33.63
CA LEU A 13 -16.44 11.27 33.19
C LEU A 13 -16.92 10.99 31.76
N LEU A 14 -17.90 11.74 31.23
CA LEU A 14 -18.26 11.67 29.81
C LEU A 14 -17.28 12.39 28.87
N ALA A 15 -16.45 13.31 29.39
CA ALA A 15 -15.42 13.99 28.60
C ALA A 15 -14.14 13.16 28.40
N LEU A 16 -14.04 11.98 29.05
CA LEU A 16 -12.97 10.99 28.87
C LEU A 16 -13.38 9.79 28.03
N ALA A 17 -14.57 9.82 27.42
CA ALA A 17 -14.88 8.92 26.32
C ALA A 17 -13.93 9.27 25.17
N GLY A 18 -12.93 8.41 24.96
CA GLY A 18 -11.98 8.53 23.87
C GLY A 18 -12.73 8.83 22.58
N GLN A 19 -12.29 9.87 21.89
CA GLN A 19 -12.78 10.12 20.56
C GLN A 19 -12.43 8.89 19.72
N SER A 20 -13.44 8.06 19.46
CA SER A 20 -13.38 7.09 18.37
C SER A 20 -13.35 7.93 17.11
N PHE A 21 -12.16 8.29 16.66
CA PHE A 21 -11.97 8.72 15.29
C PHE A 21 -12.22 7.50 14.44
N ALA A 22 -13.46 7.31 14.00
CA ALA A 22 -13.69 6.65 12.73
C ALA A 22 -12.73 7.31 11.75
N VAL A 23 -11.85 6.53 11.12
CA VAL A 23 -10.86 7.05 10.17
C VAL A 23 -11.60 7.95 9.19
N GLU A 24 -11.34 9.26 9.24
CA GLU A 24 -12.00 10.21 8.35
C GLU A 24 -11.76 9.78 6.90
N ASP A 25 -12.82 9.74 6.09
CA ASP A 25 -12.68 9.50 4.65
C ASP A 25 -11.72 10.57 4.08
N ILE A 26 -10.60 10.11 3.50
CA ILE A 26 -9.60 10.99 2.89
C ILE A 26 -10.23 11.64 1.67
N THR A 27 -10.45 12.95 1.73
CA THR A 27 -11.13 13.73 0.67
C THR A 27 -10.18 14.65 -0.08
N ARG A 28 -8.99 14.92 0.46
CA ARG A 28 -8.01 15.83 -0.15
C ARG A 28 -6.60 15.23 -0.16
N ALA A 29 -5.81 15.64 -1.14
CA ALA A 29 -4.45 15.12 -1.33
C ALA A 29 -3.49 15.52 -0.18
N ASP A 30 -3.74 16.63 0.50
CA ASP A 30 -2.96 17.11 1.66
C ASP A 30 -3.16 16.26 2.92
N GLN A 31 -4.20 15.43 2.95
CA GLN A 31 -4.44 14.48 4.04
C GLN A 31 -3.60 13.20 3.91
N ILE A 32 -2.95 12.98 2.76
CA ILE A 32 -2.01 11.86 2.60
C ILE A 32 -0.69 12.27 3.27
N PRO A 33 -0.21 11.52 4.27
CA PRO A 33 1.01 11.85 4.99
C PRO A 33 2.20 11.84 4.01
N VAL A 34 3.04 12.87 4.11
CA VAL A 34 4.30 12.91 3.37
C VAL A 34 5.26 11.91 4.01
N LEU A 35 5.63 10.89 3.25
CA LEU A 35 6.53 9.83 3.70
C LEU A 35 7.95 10.39 3.78
N LYS A 36 8.61 10.13 4.91
CA LYS A 36 9.99 10.52 5.16
C LYS A 36 10.80 9.32 5.56
N GLU A 37 12.04 9.28 5.11
CA GLU A 37 13.00 8.26 5.48
C GLU A 37 13.18 8.19 7.01
N GLU A 38 13.12 6.97 7.56
CA GLU A 38 13.37 6.75 8.99
C GLU A 38 14.87 6.80 9.29
N THR A 39 15.22 7.09 10.55
CA THR A 39 16.62 7.37 10.92
C THR A 39 17.56 6.20 10.67
N GLN A 40 17.07 4.96 10.76
CA GLN A 40 17.85 3.76 10.51
C GLN A 40 18.01 3.42 9.02
N HIS A 41 17.12 3.90 8.14
CA HIS A 41 17.10 3.52 6.72
C HIS A 41 18.39 3.88 6.01
N ALA A 42 18.98 5.04 6.31
CA ALA A 42 20.27 5.43 5.75
C ALA A 42 21.36 4.38 6.03
N THR A 43 21.47 3.94 7.28
CA THR A 43 22.44 2.91 7.70
C THR A 43 22.11 1.54 7.06
N VAL A 44 20.83 1.20 6.91
CA VAL A 44 20.43 -0.05 6.26
C VAL A 44 20.79 -0.04 4.78
N SER A 45 20.57 1.09 4.09
CA SER A 45 20.95 1.28 2.69
C SER A 45 22.45 1.05 2.48
N GLU A 46 23.30 1.65 3.31
CA GLU A 46 24.76 1.44 3.25
C GLU A 46 25.13 -0.05 3.41
N ARG A 47 24.49 -0.76 4.35
CA ARG A 47 24.74 -2.19 4.60
C ARG A 47 24.30 -3.05 3.42
N VAL A 48 23.11 -2.79 2.87
CA VAL A 48 22.59 -3.50 1.69
C VAL A 48 23.53 -3.27 0.50
N THR A 49 23.88 -2.01 0.23
CA THR A 49 24.80 -1.63 -0.85
C THR A 49 26.16 -2.31 -0.71
N SER A 50 26.72 -2.33 0.50
CA SER A 50 27.98 -3.03 0.78
C SER A 50 27.91 -4.53 0.48
N ARG A 51 26.82 -5.20 0.87
CA ARG A 51 26.62 -6.64 0.59
C ARG A 51 26.46 -6.90 -0.91
N PHE A 52 25.61 -6.14 -1.58
CA PHE A 52 25.33 -6.33 -3.00
C PHE A 52 26.55 -6.04 -3.88
N THR A 53 27.32 -5.00 -3.58
CA THR A 53 28.48 -4.63 -4.41
C THR A 53 29.73 -5.48 -4.15
N ARG A 54 29.88 -6.07 -2.96
CA ARG A 54 31.12 -6.79 -2.58
C ARG A 54 30.98 -8.29 -2.44
N SER A 55 29.78 -8.79 -2.12
CA SER A 55 29.55 -10.20 -1.78
C SER A 55 28.67 -10.94 -2.79
N HIS A 56 28.13 -10.24 -3.79
CA HIS A 56 27.25 -10.84 -4.77
C HIS A 56 28.05 -11.64 -5.81
N TYR A 57 27.45 -12.73 -6.33
CA TYR A 57 28.08 -13.59 -7.34
C TYR A 57 28.31 -12.83 -8.66
N ARG A 58 27.27 -12.14 -9.14
CA ARG A 58 27.39 -11.25 -10.31
C ARG A 58 28.34 -10.11 -9.97
N GLN A 59 29.40 -9.98 -10.76
CA GLN A 59 30.29 -8.83 -10.73
C GLN A 59 29.65 -7.68 -11.51
N PHE A 60 29.40 -6.56 -10.84
CA PHE A 60 28.86 -5.35 -11.44
C PHE A 60 29.41 -4.13 -10.70
N ASP A 61 29.47 -3.00 -11.40
CA ASP A 61 29.78 -1.72 -10.80
C ASP A 61 28.48 -0.93 -10.59
N LEU A 62 28.32 -0.36 -9.40
CA LEU A 62 27.24 0.58 -9.12
C LEU A 62 27.61 1.97 -9.66
N ASP A 63 27.65 2.06 -10.98
CA ASP A 63 27.97 3.27 -11.75
C ASP A 63 26.71 4.01 -12.22
N GLU A 64 26.87 5.06 -13.02
CA GLU A 64 25.76 5.85 -13.56
C GLU A 64 24.84 5.02 -14.47
N ALA A 65 25.41 4.08 -15.23
CA ALA A 65 24.65 3.24 -16.16
C ALA A 65 23.79 2.21 -15.42
N PHE A 66 24.32 1.60 -14.36
CA PHE A 66 23.56 0.72 -13.47
C PHE A 66 22.49 1.50 -12.70
N SER A 67 22.83 2.70 -12.21
CA SER A 67 21.90 3.60 -11.52
C SER A 67 20.70 3.98 -12.39
N ALA A 68 20.91 4.27 -13.67
CA ALA A 68 19.83 4.56 -14.61
C ALA A 68 18.87 3.37 -14.78
N LYS A 69 19.37 2.12 -14.76
CA LYS A 69 18.51 0.92 -14.84
C LYS A 69 17.71 0.70 -13.56
N ILE A 70 18.31 0.95 -12.39
CA ILE A 70 17.59 0.94 -11.11
C ILE A 70 16.44 1.95 -11.15
N PHE A 71 16.68 3.15 -11.68
CA PHE A 71 15.66 4.18 -11.82
C PHE A 71 14.48 3.73 -12.69
N ASP A 72 14.75 3.22 -13.88
CA ASP A 72 13.70 2.73 -14.80
C ASP A 72 12.90 1.58 -14.16
N ARG A 73 13.57 0.69 -13.43
CA ARG A 73 12.92 -0.39 -12.67
C ARG A 73 12.05 0.14 -11.53
N TYR A 74 12.54 1.14 -10.79
CA TYR A 74 11.79 1.75 -9.70
C TYR A 74 10.52 2.44 -10.20
N LEU A 75 10.58 3.12 -11.34
CA LEU A 75 9.39 3.66 -12.01
C LEU A 75 8.36 2.57 -12.33
N ASN A 76 8.79 1.43 -12.85
CA ASN A 76 7.89 0.32 -13.17
C ASN A 76 7.32 -0.36 -11.92
N LEU A 77 8.00 -0.29 -10.78
CA LEU A 77 7.46 -0.74 -9.48
C LEU A 77 6.42 0.25 -8.93
N LEU A 78 6.63 1.55 -9.15
CA LEU A 78 5.70 2.61 -8.76
C LEU A 78 4.46 2.70 -9.66
N ASP A 79 4.62 2.48 -10.96
CA ASP A 79 3.54 2.58 -11.94
C ASP A 79 3.71 1.54 -13.04
N TYR A 80 3.46 0.27 -12.71
CA TYR A 80 3.54 -0.86 -13.65
C TYR A 80 2.64 -0.69 -14.89
N SER A 81 1.52 0.01 -14.76
CA SER A 81 0.53 0.19 -15.84
C SER A 81 0.73 1.46 -16.65
N HIS A 82 1.75 2.27 -16.33
CA HIS A 82 2.07 3.54 -16.99
C HIS A 82 0.79 4.39 -17.18
N ASN A 83 0.01 4.53 -16.10
CA ASN A 83 -1.27 5.24 -16.10
C ASN A 83 -1.49 6.10 -14.85
N VAL A 84 -0.46 6.30 -14.04
CA VAL A 84 -0.48 7.14 -12.84
C VAL A 84 0.36 8.39 -13.06
N LEU A 85 1.62 8.22 -13.47
CA LEU A 85 2.57 9.32 -13.65
C LEU A 85 2.46 9.95 -15.03
N LEU A 86 2.73 11.25 -15.14
CA LEU A 86 2.90 11.94 -16.42
C LEU A 86 4.33 11.76 -16.94
N ALA A 87 4.50 11.87 -18.26
CA ALA A 87 5.82 11.94 -18.90
C ALA A 87 6.67 13.09 -18.31
N SER A 88 6.06 14.24 -18.02
CA SER A 88 6.75 15.37 -17.39
C SER A 88 7.24 15.06 -15.97
N ASP A 89 6.46 14.28 -15.21
CA ASP A 89 6.88 13.83 -13.87
C ASP A 89 8.13 12.94 -14.01
N VAL A 90 8.08 11.97 -14.92
CA VAL A 90 9.21 11.07 -15.18
C VAL A 90 10.46 11.83 -15.65
N GLU A 91 10.32 12.76 -16.60
CA GLU A 91 11.42 13.57 -17.12
C GLU A 91 12.06 14.46 -16.06
N GLN A 92 11.28 14.98 -15.10
CA GLN A 92 11.80 15.77 -13.98
C GLN A 92 12.79 14.96 -13.15
N PHE A 93 12.45 13.72 -12.81
CA PHE A 93 13.30 12.84 -11.99
C PHE A 93 14.37 12.12 -12.80
N ALA A 94 14.14 11.89 -14.10
CA ALA A 94 15.12 11.26 -14.99
C ALA A 94 16.44 12.05 -15.07
N LYS A 95 16.42 13.37 -14.81
CA LYS A 95 17.63 14.21 -14.70
C LYS A 95 18.55 13.80 -13.54
N LYS A 96 18.02 13.13 -12.52
CA LYS A 96 18.74 12.63 -11.33
C LYS A 96 18.98 11.12 -11.39
N LYS A 97 18.66 10.43 -12.49
CA LYS A 97 18.72 8.96 -12.53
C LYS A 97 20.13 8.37 -12.36
N THR A 98 21.16 9.15 -12.62
CA THR A 98 22.56 8.71 -12.52
C THR A 98 23.11 8.80 -11.10
N VAL A 99 22.46 9.55 -10.19
CA VAL A 99 22.92 9.71 -8.81
C VAL A 99 22.41 8.64 -7.85
N LEU A 100 21.52 7.74 -8.29
CA LEU A 100 20.92 6.71 -7.43
C LEU A 100 21.99 5.81 -6.79
N GLY A 101 23.08 5.50 -7.49
CA GLY A 101 24.18 4.74 -6.92
C GLY A 101 24.84 5.43 -5.72
N ASP A 102 24.95 6.77 -5.75
CA ASP A 102 25.49 7.55 -4.64
C ASP A 102 24.49 7.71 -3.49
N GLU A 103 23.20 7.87 -3.81
CA GLU A 103 22.12 7.85 -2.80
C GLU A 103 22.10 6.51 -2.04
N LEU A 104 22.22 5.39 -2.75
CA LEU A 104 22.30 4.04 -2.18
C LEU A 104 23.59 3.83 -1.35
N ARG A 105 24.71 4.45 -1.77
CA ARG A 105 25.98 4.38 -1.02
C ARG A 105 26.00 5.22 0.24
N THR A 106 25.29 6.34 0.26
CA THR A 106 25.29 7.31 1.37
C THR A 106 24.05 7.21 2.25
N GLY A 107 23.05 6.44 1.84
CA GLY A 107 21.78 6.32 2.53
C GLY A 107 20.91 7.58 2.47
N LYS A 108 21.12 8.47 1.50
CA LYS A 108 20.28 9.66 1.29
C LYS A 108 19.31 9.39 0.15
N LEU A 109 18.16 8.80 0.44
CA LEU A 109 17.27 8.23 -0.58
C LEU A 109 16.24 9.23 -1.12
N ASP A 110 16.64 10.51 -1.26
CA ASP A 110 15.74 11.61 -1.57
C ASP A 110 14.95 11.38 -2.87
N VAL A 111 15.60 10.92 -3.95
CA VAL A 111 14.91 10.65 -5.23
C VAL A 111 13.83 9.57 -5.07
N PHE A 112 14.10 8.52 -4.28
CA PHE A 112 13.14 7.45 -4.07
C PHE A 112 11.90 7.93 -3.31
N TYR A 113 12.10 8.70 -2.23
CA TYR A 113 11.01 9.23 -1.41
C TYR A 113 10.22 10.33 -2.12
N ASP A 114 10.89 11.26 -2.78
CA ASP A 114 10.24 12.35 -3.52
C ASP A 114 9.34 11.79 -4.63
N LEU A 115 9.86 10.83 -5.41
CA LEU A 115 9.12 10.21 -6.50
C LEU A 115 7.96 9.35 -5.99
N TYR A 116 8.14 8.65 -4.87
CA TYR A 116 7.05 7.89 -4.24
C TYR A 116 5.94 8.81 -3.74
N ASN A 117 6.28 9.91 -3.05
CA ASN A 117 5.31 10.89 -2.57
C ASN A 117 4.54 11.53 -3.74
N LEU A 118 5.22 11.84 -4.85
CA LEU A 118 4.57 12.30 -6.07
C LEU A 118 3.61 11.25 -6.64
N ALA A 119 4.04 9.98 -6.72
CA ALA A 119 3.21 8.88 -7.19
C ALA A 119 1.96 8.68 -6.30
N GLN A 120 2.08 8.82 -4.98
CA GLN A 120 0.95 8.76 -4.05
C GLN A 120 -0.09 9.84 -4.37
N LYS A 121 0.36 11.08 -4.57
CA LYS A 121 -0.51 12.19 -4.98
C LYS A 121 -1.19 11.91 -6.32
N ARG A 122 -0.44 11.44 -7.32
CA ARG A 122 -0.98 11.10 -8.65
C ARG A 122 -2.00 9.96 -8.57
N ARG A 123 -1.73 8.90 -7.80
CA ARG A 123 -2.67 7.79 -7.56
C ARG A 123 -3.97 8.30 -6.95
N PHE A 124 -3.88 9.19 -5.97
CA PHE A 124 -5.05 9.82 -5.37
C PHE A 124 -5.88 10.59 -6.39
N GLU A 125 -5.24 11.46 -7.19
CA GLU A 125 -5.90 12.21 -8.27
C GLU A 125 -6.62 11.25 -9.24
N ARG A 126 -5.98 10.12 -9.58
CA ARG A 126 -6.57 9.10 -10.46
C ARG A 126 -7.78 8.39 -9.83
N TYR A 127 -7.72 7.99 -8.57
CA TYR A 127 -8.86 7.36 -7.90
C TYR A 127 -10.03 8.33 -7.72
N GLN A 128 -9.75 9.61 -7.44
CA GLN A 128 -10.79 10.64 -7.43
C GLN A 128 -11.43 10.83 -8.81
N TYR A 129 -10.63 10.81 -9.88
CA TYR A 129 -11.14 10.84 -11.24
C TYR A 129 -12.03 9.61 -11.52
N ALA A 130 -11.58 8.40 -11.17
CA ALA A 130 -12.34 7.17 -11.34
C ALA A 130 -13.72 7.21 -10.66
N LEU A 131 -13.78 7.76 -9.45
CA LEU A 131 -15.05 7.94 -8.72
C LEU A 131 -16.01 8.87 -9.47
N LYS A 132 -15.51 9.94 -10.12
CA LYS A 132 -16.34 10.83 -10.97
C LYS A 132 -16.80 10.13 -12.25
N VAL A 133 -15.97 9.28 -12.84
CA VAL A 133 -16.31 8.53 -14.07
C VAL A 133 -17.44 7.54 -13.81
N LEU A 134 -17.45 6.86 -12.65
CA LEU A 134 -18.51 5.90 -12.26
C LEU A 134 -19.93 6.50 -12.22
N GLU A 135 -20.06 7.83 -12.12
CA GLU A 135 -21.37 8.50 -12.16
C GLU A 135 -21.98 8.48 -13.57
N ARG A 136 -21.13 8.43 -14.60
CA ARG A 136 -21.53 8.45 -16.02
C ARG A 136 -22.28 7.16 -16.42
N PRO A 137 -23.16 7.20 -17.43
CA PRO A 137 -23.83 6.00 -17.92
C PRO A 137 -22.83 4.96 -18.46
N MET A 138 -23.08 3.68 -18.15
CA MET A 138 -22.27 2.58 -18.66
C MET A 138 -22.70 2.25 -20.10
N ASP A 139 -21.76 2.29 -21.04
CA ASP A 139 -22.00 1.90 -22.43
C ASP A 139 -20.98 0.85 -22.89
N PHE A 140 -21.47 -0.36 -23.20
CA PHE A 140 -20.68 -1.50 -23.66
C PHE A 140 -20.99 -1.90 -25.10
N THR A 141 -21.61 -1.02 -25.89
CA THR A 141 -22.03 -1.31 -27.27
C THR A 141 -20.93 -1.08 -28.32
N GLY A 142 -19.85 -0.39 -27.94
CA GLY A 142 -18.69 -0.11 -28.79
C GLY A 142 -17.80 -1.32 -29.07
N ASN A 143 -16.80 -1.13 -29.93
CA ASN A 143 -15.77 -2.11 -30.30
C ASN A 143 -14.41 -1.82 -29.63
N ASP A 144 -14.43 -1.10 -28.51
CA ASP A 144 -13.22 -0.71 -27.77
C ASP A 144 -12.50 -1.95 -27.22
N THR A 145 -11.17 -1.87 -27.15
CA THR A 145 -10.32 -2.92 -26.56
C THR A 145 -9.55 -2.38 -25.37
N PHE A 146 -9.31 -3.22 -24.36
CA PHE A 146 -8.49 -2.86 -23.19
C PHE A 146 -7.18 -3.66 -23.20
N ASN A 147 -6.04 -2.96 -23.21
CA ASN A 147 -4.73 -3.59 -23.14
C ASN A 147 -4.32 -3.83 -21.67
N LEU A 148 -4.16 -5.10 -21.30
CA LEU A 148 -3.76 -5.52 -19.96
C LEU A 148 -2.26 -5.29 -19.68
N ASP A 149 -1.39 -5.42 -20.68
CA ASP A 149 0.05 -5.22 -20.52
C ASP A 149 0.48 -3.86 -21.06
N ARG A 150 0.65 -2.93 -20.12
CA ARG A 150 1.13 -1.57 -20.38
C ARG A 150 2.56 -1.32 -19.90
N SER A 151 3.29 -2.37 -19.52
CA SER A 151 4.66 -2.27 -18.98
C SER A 151 5.67 -1.63 -19.93
N LYS A 152 5.36 -1.56 -21.23
CA LYS A 152 6.18 -0.91 -22.26
C LYS A 152 5.46 0.24 -22.95
N ALA A 153 4.30 0.67 -22.44
CA ALA A 153 3.57 1.78 -23.02
C ALA A 153 4.33 3.09 -22.76
N PRO A 154 4.22 4.09 -23.66
CA PRO A 154 4.74 5.42 -23.35
C PRO A 154 4.01 6.01 -22.15
N TRP A 155 4.73 6.80 -21.35
CA TRP A 155 4.13 7.58 -20.27
C TRP A 155 3.13 8.60 -20.85
N PRO A 156 1.95 8.78 -20.24
CA PRO A 156 0.96 9.74 -20.66
C PRO A 156 1.52 11.18 -20.67
N LYS A 157 1.32 11.90 -21.77
CA LYS A 157 1.90 13.25 -21.94
C LYS A 157 1.22 14.30 -21.10
N ASP A 158 -0.09 14.17 -20.93
CA ASP A 158 -0.93 15.15 -20.25
C ASP A 158 -2.08 14.48 -19.51
N GLU A 159 -2.85 15.31 -18.80
CA GLU A 159 -4.00 14.84 -18.03
C GLU A 159 -5.11 14.25 -18.92
N ALA A 160 -5.25 14.69 -20.18
CA ALA A 160 -6.26 14.15 -21.08
C ALA A 160 -5.92 12.70 -21.49
N GLU A 161 -4.66 12.41 -21.80
CA GLU A 161 -4.20 11.05 -22.05
C GLU A 161 -4.36 10.15 -20.80
N LEU A 162 -4.03 10.66 -19.59
CA LEU A 162 -4.29 9.92 -18.35
C LEU A 162 -5.79 9.65 -18.14
N ASN A 163 -6.63 10.64 -18.36
CA ASN A 163 -8.08 10.52 -18.18
C ASN A 163 -8.66 9.47 -19.13
N ALA A 164 -8.24 9.43 -20.39
CA ALA A 164 -8.66 8.42 -21.36
C ALA A 164 -8.25 6.99 -20.94
N LEU A 165 -7.05 6.82 -20.37
CA LEU A 165 -6.61 5.52 -19.84
C LEU A 165 -7.49 5.06 -18.66
N TRP A 166 -7.86 6.00 -17.79
CA TRP A 166 -8.72 5.71 -16.64
C TRP A 166 -10.19 5.51 -17.03
N ASP A 167 -10.69 6.21 -18.05
CA ASP A 167 -12.00 5.91 -18.64
C ASP A 167 -12.04 4.45 -19.14
N GLY A 168 -11.01 4.03 -19.88
CA GLY A 168 -10.87 2.64 -20.33
C GLY A 168 -10.75 1.64 -19.18
N LYS A 169 -10.01 1.98 -18.12
CA LYS A 169 -9.84 1.13 -16.94
C LYS A 169 -11.14 0.96 -16.15
N VAL A 170 -11.87 2.06 -15.90
CA VAL A 170 -13.15 2.03 -15.19
C VAL A 170 -14.17 1.23 -15.99
N LYS A 171 -14.26 1.46 -17.31
CA LYS A 171 -15.12 0.68 -18.21
C LYS A 171 -14.80 -0.81 -18.18
N PHE A 172 -13.52 -1.18 -18.15
CA PHE A 172 -13.09 -2.58 -18.01
C PHE A 172 -13.48 -3.17 -16.65
N ASP A 173 -13.29 -2.43 -15.55
CA ASP A 173 -13.69 -2.84 -14.20
C ASP A 173 -15.21 -3.06 -14.10
N GLU A 174 -16.00 -2.15 -14.70
CA GLU A 174 -17.47 -2.25 -14.76
C GLU A 174 -17.92 -3.45 -15.59
N LEU A 175 -17.34 -3.64 -16.80
CA LEU A 175 -17.64 -4.76 -17.67
C LEU A 175 -17.35 -6.09 -16.99
N SER A 176 -16.21 -6.20 -16.29
CA SER A 176 -15.82 -7.39 -15.55
C SER A 176 -16.88 -7.79 -14.52
N LEU A 177 -17.42 -6.83 -13.75
CA LEU A 177 -18.50 -7.10 -12.80
C LEU A 177 -19.84 -7.40 -13.50
N LYS A 178 -20.14 -6.73 -14.61
CA LYS A 178 -21.36 -6.98 -15.40
C LYS A 178 -21.40 -8.40 -15.97
N LEU A 179 -20.26 -8.91 -16.43
CA LEU A 179 -20.13 -10.28 -16.92
C LEU A 179 -20.36 -11.34 -15.84
N THR A 180 -20.25 -10.98 -14.55
CA THR A 180 -20.62 -11.86 -13.42
C THR A 180 -22.12 -11.82 -13.09
N GLY A 181 -22.93 -11.08 -13.85
CA GLY A 181 -24.38 -10.97 -13.66
C GLY A 181 -24.82 -9.94 -12.61
N LYS A 182 -23.92 -9.05 -12.17
CA LYS A 182 -24.25 -7.95 -11.24
C LYS A 182 -25.07 -6.87 -11.93
N SER A 183 -25.98 -6.25 -11.19
CA SER A 183 -26.74 -5.08 -11.66
C SER A 183 -25.88 -3.82 -11.68
N ASP A 184 -26.21 -2.86 -12.55
CA ASP A 184 -25.45 -1.60 -12.68
C ASP A 184 -25.34 -0.84 -11.34
N LYS A 185 -26.36 -0.95 -10.48
CA LYS A 185 -26.32 -0.37 -9.12
C LYS A 185 -25.25 -1.04 -8.25
N GLU A 186 -25.23 -2.37 -8.20
CA GLU A 186 -24.25 -3.13 -7.40
C GLU A 186 -22.83 -2.94 -7.93
N ILE A 187 -22.67 -2.81 -9.26
CA ILE A 187 -21.38 -2.51 -9.89
C ILE A 187 -20.85 -1.18 -9.37
N ARG A 188 -21.66 -0.12 -9.41
CA ARG A 188 -21.28 1.21 -8.91
C ARG A 188 -20.91 1.15 -7.43
N GLU A 189 -21.76 0.57 -6.58
CA GLU A 189 -21.50 0.46 -5.14
C GLU A 189 -20.20 -0.32 -4.85
N THR A 190 -19.94 -1.40 -5.59
CA THR A 190 -18.73 -2.22 -5.41
C THR A 190 -17.47 -1.46 -5.85
N LEU A 191 -17.50 -0.81 -7.02
CA LEU A 191 -16.34 -0.05 -7.52
C LEU A 191 -16.09 1.23 -6.72
N THR A 192 -17.13 1.92 -6.29
CA THR A 192 -17.01 3.05 -5.36
C THR A 192 -16.30 2.62 -4.08
N ARG A 193 -16.69 1.49 -3.50
CA ARG A 193 -16.03 0.95 -2.30
C ARG A 193 -14.57 0.60 -2.56
N ARG A 194 -14.29 -0.09 -3.67
CA ARG A 194 -12.92 -0.45 -4.09
C ARG A 194 -12.02 0.77 -4.22
N TYR A 195 -12.47 1.83 -4.90
CA TYR A 195 -11.66 3.03 -5.11
C TYR A 195 -11.50 3.85 -3.84
N LYS A 196 -12.54 3.96 -2.99
CA LYS A 196 -12.40 4.57 -1.65
C LYS A 196 -11.42 3.81 -0.77
N PHE A 197 -11.49 2.48 -0.76
CA PHE A 197 -10.56 1.63 -0.04
C PHE A 197 -9.12 1.81 -0.55
N ALA A 198 -8.93 1.87 -1.86
CA ALA A 198 -7.63 2.15 -2.46
C ALA A 198 -7.07 3.52 -2.04
N ILE A 199 -7.92 4.56 -1.93
CA ILE A 199 -7.53 5.87 -1.39
C ILE A 199 -7.09 5.77 0.07
N ARG A 200 -7.84 5.07 0.93
CA ARG A 200 -7.46 4.86 2.35
C ARG A 200 -6.09 4.19 2.48
N ARG A 201 -5.84 3.17 1.64
CA ARG A 201 -4.56 2.45 1.61
C ARG A 201 -3.37 3.35 1.26
N LEU A 202 -3.58 4.44 0.50
CA LEU A 202 -2.52 5.42 0.25
C LEU A 202 -2.06 6.08 1.57
N ALA A 203 -2.97 6.48 2.46
CA ALA A 203 -2.54 7.11 3.72
C ALA A 203 -1.99 6.13 4.77
N GLN A 204 -2.25 4.84 4.59
CA GLN A 204 -1.71 3.77 5.45
C GLN A 204 -0.35 3.27 4.98
N THR A 205 0.18 3.82 3.90
CA THR A 205 1.55 3.53 3.48
C THR A 205 2.51 4.09 4.53
N ASN A 206 3.52 3.30 4.88
CA ASN A 206 4.55 3.71 5.84
C ASN A 206 5.90 3.91 5.13
N SER A 207 6.89 4.39 5.89
CA SER A 207 8.23 4.67 5.35
C SER A 207 8.95 3.39 4.90
N GLU A 208 8.78 2.31 5.66
CA GLU A 208 9.35 0.99 5.32
C GLU A 208 8.86 0.45 3.97
N ASP A 209 7.62 0.73 3.56
CA ASP A 209 7.10 0.35 2.25
C ASP A 209 7.89 1.04 1.11
N VAL A 210 8.27 2.31 1.29
CA VAL A 210 9.08 3.08 0.32
C VAL A 210 10.50 2.53 0.28
N PHE A 211 11.12 2.36 1.45
CA PHE A 211 12.47 1.83 1.58
C PHE A 211 12.59 0.43 0.96
N SER A 212 11.65 -0.46 1.28
CA SER A 212 11.59 -1.81 0.74
C SER A 212 11.45 -1.81 -0.79
N LEU A 213 10.63 -0.92 -1.35
CA LEU A 213 10.46 -0.80 -2.79
C LEU A 213 11.73 -0.28 -3.48
N ALA A 214 12.42 0.69 -2.89
CA ALA A 214 13.70 1.21 -3.38
C ALA A 214 14.78 0.12 -3.36
N MET A 215 14.91 -0.60 -2.24
CA MET A 215 15.84 -1.73 -2.14
C MET A 215 15.48 -2.87 -3.10
N THR A 216 14.19 -3.09 -3.37
CA THR A 216 13.72 -4.07 -4.37
C THR A 216 14.13 -3.67 -5.78
N ALA A 217 14.03 -2.38 -6.15
CA ALA A 217 14.53 -1.90 -7.43
C ALA A 217 16.02 -2.17 -7.60
N PHE A 218 16.81 -1.91 -6.55
CA PHE A 218 18.24 -2.22 -6.58
C PHE A 218 18.49 -3.73 -6.69
N ALA A 219 17.92 -4.52 -5.79
CA ALA A 219 18.11 -5.97 -5.72
C ALA A 219 17.76 -6.67 -7.04
N ARG A 220 16.60 -6.36 -7.62
CA ARG A 220 16.10 -7.02 -8.83
C ARG A 220 16.79 -6.58 -10.12
N GLU A 221 17.56 -5.49 -10.08
CA GLU A 221 18.43 -5.11 -11.19
C GLU A 221 19.72 -5.93 -11.22
N ILE A 222 20.12 -6.51 -10.08
CA ILE A 222 21.27 -7.40 -9.98
C ILE A 222 20.91 -8.78 -10.57
N ASP A 223 19.86 -9.41 -10.07
CA ASP A 223 19.33 -10.68 -10.61
C ASP A 223 17.88 -10.93 -10.09
N PRO A 224 17.14 -11.94 -10.58
CA PRO A 224 15.75 -12.14 -10.17
C PRO A 224 15.59 -12.79 -8.78
N HIS A 225 16.66 -13.24 -8.13
CA HIS A 225 16.63 -13.97 -6.86
C HIS A 225 17.18 -13.17 -5.67
N THR A 226 17.79 -12.02 -5.94
CA THR A 226 18.24 -11.09 -4.92
C THR A 226 17.06 -10.28 -4.40
N ASN A 227 16.94 -10.20 -3.07
CA ASN A 227 15.83 -9.51 -2.41
C ASN A 227 16.34 -8.76 -1.17
N TYR A 228 15.67 -7.66 -0.86
CA TYR A 228 15.64 -7.07 0.47
C TYR A 228 14.36 -7.52 1.16
N LEU A 229 14.46 -7.88 2.45
CA LEU A 229 13.31 -8.24 3.27
C LEU A 229 13.19 -7.19 4.38
N SER A 230 12.03 -6.53 4.45
CA SER A 230 11.66 -5.72 5.61
C SER A 230 11.63 -6.57 6.89
N PRO A 231 11.61 -5.98 8.09
CA PRO A 231 11.55 -6.75 9.34
C PRO A 231 10.40 -7.78 9.36
N ARG A 232 9.19 -7.36 8.93
CA ARG A 232 8.03 -8.24 8.82
C ARG A 232 8.21 -9.32 7.76
N ASN A 233 8.74 -8.98 6.58
CA ASN A 233 9.01 -9.98 5.55
C ASN A 233 10.09 -10.99 5.98
N THR A 234 11.02 -10.57 6.84
CA THR A 234 12.04 -11.45 7.44
C THR A 234 11.41 -12.42 8.43
N GLU A 235 10.51 -11.95 9.30
CA GLU A 235 9.74 -12.83 10.20
C GLU A 235 8.91 -13.85 9.41
N GLN A 236 8.20 -13.39 8.38
CA GLN A 236 7.43 -14.28 7.50
C GLN A 236 8.32 -15.33 6.83
N PHE A 237 9.43 -14.93 6.23
CA PHE A 237 10.39 -15.84 5.60
C PHE A 237 10.92 -16.87 6.61
N ASN A 238 11.28 -16.44 7.82
CA ASN A 238 11.76 -17.34 8.87
C ASN A 238 10.66 -18.32 9.33
N THR A 239 9.40 -17.89 9.39
CA THR A 239 8.26 -18.76 9.68
C THR A 239 8.06 -19.79 8.56
N GLU A 240 8.16 -19.38 7.29
CA GLU A 240 8.06 -20.29 6.15
C GLU A 240 9.18 -21.35 6.17
N MET A 241 10.40 -20.97 6.60
CA MET A 241 11.54 -21.89 6.69
C MET A 241 11.48 -22.80 7.93
N SER A 242 11.08 -22.26 9.08
CA SER A 242 11.00 -23.03 10.34
C SER A 242 9.72 -23.84 10.48
N LEU A 243 8.69 -23.54 9.65
CA LEU A 243 7.33 -24.05 9.78
C LEU A 243 6.72 -23.82 11.17
N SER A 244 7.19 -22.76 11.85
CA SER A 244 6.80 -22.40 13.20
C SER A 244 6.48 -20.92 13.28
N LEU A 245 5.39 -20.61 13.99
CA LEU A 245 4.95 -19.25 14.27
C LEU A 245 4.40 -19.19 15.69
N GLU A 246 4.78 -18.14 16.41
CA GLU A 246 4.20 -17.80 17.70
C GLU A 246 3.00 -16.86 17.47
N GLY A 247 1.79 -17.35 17.72
CA GLY A 247 0.57 -16.57 17.51
C GLY A 247 -0.69 -17.36 17.87
N ILE A 248 -1.85 -16.81 17.52
CA ILE A 248 -3.15 -17.44 17.84
C ILE A 248 -3.46 -18.65 16.95
N GLY A 249 -2.70 -18.86 15.86
CA GLY A 249 -2.93 -19.93 14.89
C GLY A 249 -4.17 -19.70 14.04
N ALA A 250 -4.34 -18.48 13.52
CA ALA A 250 -5.42 -18.11 12.61
C ALA A 250 -4.82 -17.46 11.36
N VAL A 251 -5.36 -17.81 10.19
CA VAL A 251 -5.04 -17.13 8.93
C VAL A 251 -6.07 -16.03 8.74
N LEU A 252 -5.60 -14.79 8.79
CA LEU A 252 -6.42 -13.59 8.69
C LEU A 252 -6.43 -13.08 7.25
N GLN A 253 -7.54 -12.49 6.86
CA GLN A 253 -7.71 -11.85 5.57
C GLN A 253 -8.48 -10.55 5.77
N MET A 254 -8.09 -9.51 5.05
CA MET A 254 -8.85 -8.26 5.04
C MET A 254 -9.97 -8.36 4.01
N ASP A 255 -11.19 -8.09 4.45
CA ASP A 255 -12.38 -7.99 3.61
C ASP A 255 -13.05 -6.63 3.89
N ASP A 256 -13.00 -5.75 2.89
CA ASP A 256 -13.31 -4.33 3.03
C ASP A 256 -12.58 -3.70 4.24
N ASP A 257 -13.31 -3.20 5.23
CA ASP A 257 -12.76 -2.54 6.42
C ASP A 257 -12.54 -3.51 7.60
N TYR A 258 -12.84 -4.80 7.44
CA TYR A 258 -12.76 -5.78 8.53
C TYR A 258 -11.65 -6.79 8.30
N THR A 259 -10.98 -7.17 9.38
CA THR A 259 -10.11 -8.34 9.40
C THR A 259 -10.95 -9.57 9.72
N VAL A 260 -11.04 -10.51 8.78
CA VAL A 260 -11.83 -11.74 8.86
C VAL A 260 -10.92 -12.94 9.09
N ILE A 261 -11.39 -13.89 9.90
CA ILE A 261 -10.73 -15.19 10.06
C ILE A 261 -11.07 -16.07 8.85
N ASN A 262 -10.09 -16.29 7.97
CA ASN A 262 -10.25 -17.15 6.80
C ASN A 262 -10.14 -18.64 7.17
N SER A 263 -9.17 -19.00 8.02
CA SER A 263 -9.03 -20.38 8.51
C SER A 263 -8.34 -20.44 9.87
N LEU A 264 -8.52 -21.56 10.59
CA LEU A 264 -7.89 -21.82 11.87
C LEU A 264 -6.93 -23.01 11.76
N VAL A 265 -5.75 -22.89 12.36
CA VAL A 265 -4.77 -23.99 12.44
C VAL A 265 -5.23 -25.01 13.47
N ALA A 266 -5.38 -26.26 13.05
CA ALA A 266 -5.80 -27.35 13.92
C ALA A 266 -4.86 -27.50 15.12
N GLY A 267 -5.41 -27.55 16.32
CA GLY A 267 -4.63 -27.64 17.57
C GLY A 267 -4.00 -26.31 18.03
N GLY A 268 -4.14 -25.22 17.26
CA GLY A 268 -3.74 -23.88 17.65
C GLY A 268 -4.64 -23.29 18.75
N PRO A 269 -4.19 -22.22 19.44
CA PRO A 269 -4.96 -21.56 20.51
C PRO A 269 -6.38 -21.15 20.07
N ALA A 270 -6.52 -20.56 18.89
CA ALA A 270 -7.79 -20.13 18.33
C ALA A 270 -8.77 -21.29 18.11
N ALA A 271 -8.30 -22.40 17.55
CA ALA A 271 -9.12 -23.59 17.34
C ALA A 271 -9.52 -24.28 18.66
N LYS A 272 -8.62 -24.28 19.65
CA LYS A 272 -8.88 -24.88 20.97
C LYS A 272 -9.89 -24.09 21.80
N SER A 273 -9.95 -22.77 21.65
CA SER A 273 -10.86 -21.92 22.43
C SER A 273 -12.34 -22.14 22.08
N LYS A 274 -12.64 -22.59 20.85
CA LYS A 274 -13.99 -22.71 20.27
C LYS A 274 -14.87 -21.44 20.37
N SER A 275 -14.27 -20.32 20.76
CA SER A 275 -14.95 -19.05 20.99
C SER A 275 -14.96 -18.19 19.72
N ILE A 276 -14.11 -18.54 18.75
CA ILE A 276 -13.97 -17.89 17.45
C ILE A 276 -14.08 -18.95 16.36
N SER A 277 -14.72 -18.58 15.26
CA SER A 277 -15.02 -19.45 14.12
C SER A 277 -14.57 -18.80 12.81
N VAL A 278 -14.51 -19.62 11.75
CA VAL A 278 -14.25 -19.13 10.39
C VAL A 278 -15.36 -18.17 9.96
N GLY A 279 -14.99 -17.01 9.42
CA GLY A 279 -15.90 -15.93 9.04
C GLY A 279 -16.12 -14.86 10.11
N ASP A 280 -15.62 -15.07 11.35
CA ASP A 280 -15.68 -14.04 12.39
C ASP A 280 -14.82 -12.82 12.03
N ARG A 281 -15.27 -11.65 12.48
CA ARG A 281 -14.63 -10.36 12.25
C ARG A 281 -13.91 -9.88 13.50
N ILE A 282 -12.64 -9.54 13.35
CA ILE A 282 -11.82 -8.92 14.40
C ILE A 282 -12.03 -7.41 14.31
N VAL A 283 -12.67 -6.86 15.34
CA VAL A 283 -12.95 -5.41 15.46
C VAL A 283 -12.08 -4.72 16.51
N GLY A 284 -11.32 -5.48 17.31
CA GLY A 284 -10.42 -4.89 18.28
C GLY A 284 -9.36 -5.87 18.77
N VAL A 285 -8.20 -5.32 19.13
CA VAL A 285 -7.06 -6.05 19.70
C VAL A 285 -6.65 -5.39 21.01
N GLY A 286 -6.45 -6.20 22.05
CA GLY A 286 -6.10 -5.75 23.39
C GLY A 286 -4.83 -6.41 23.89
N GLN A 287 -3.78 -5.62 24.12
CA GLN A 287 -2.56 -6.10 24.77
C GLN A 287 -2.79 -6.20 26.29
N ALA A 288 -2.10 -7.13 26.94
CA ALA A 288 -2.21 -7.31 28.39
C ALA A 288 -1.93 -5.99 29.14
N GLY A 289 -2.88 -5.54 29.96
CA GLY A 289 -2.78 -4.31 30.74
C GLY A 289 -3.03 -3.00 29.96
N LYS A 290 -3.37 -3.06 28.66
CA LYS A 290 -3.76 -1.89 27.86
C LYS A 290 -5.26 -1.97 27.49
N PRO A 291 -5.91 -0.84 27.23
CA PRO A 291 -7.28 -0.84 26.72
C PRO A 291 -7.34 -1.53 25.36
N MET A 292 -8.52 -2.06 25.02
CA MET A 292 -8.82 -2.57 23.68
C MET A 292 -8.67 -1.44 22.66
N VAL A 293 -7.96 -1.71 21.57
CA VAL A 293 -7.79 -0.78 20.44
C VAL A 293 -8.70 -1.25 19.31
N ASP A 294 -9.50 -0.33 18.75
CA ASP A 294 -10.28 -0.58 17.55
C ASP A 294 -9.34 -0.67 16.34
N VAL A 295 -9.48 -1.76 15.57
CA VAL A 295 -8.64 -2.07 14.41
C VAL A 295 -9.43 -2.03 13.10
N ILE A 296 -10.67 -1.55 13.11
CA ILE A 296 -11.48 -1.41 11.90
C ILE A 296 -10.79 -0.45 10.93
N GLY A 297 -10.68 -0.90 9.68
CA GLY A 297 -10.04 -0.16 8.60
C GLY A 297 -8.52 -0.11 8.68
N TRP A 298 -7.87 -0.76 9.66
CA TRP A 298 -6.41 -0.84 9.70
C TRP A 298 -5.89 -1.75 8.59
N ARG A 299 -4.64 -1.54 8.20
CA ARG A 299 -3.93 -2.45 7.31
C ARG A 299 -3.75 -3.79 8.00
N LEU A 300 -3.94 -4.88 7.26
CA LEU A 300 -3.85 -6.25 7.79
C LEU A 300 -2.57 -6.48 8.61
N ASP A 301 -1.43 -6.03 8.11
CA ASP A 301 -0.13 -6.21 8.78
C ASP A 301 -0.04 -5.50 10.13
N ASP A 302 -0.79 -4.40 10.33
CA ASP A 302 -0.82 -3.65 11.59
C ASP A 302 -1.77 -4.27 12.61
N VAL A 303 -2.75 -5.05 12.15
CA VAL A 303 -3.62 -5.88 13.02
C VAL A 303 -2.89 -7.12 13.51
N VAL A 304 -1.94 -7.65 12.71
CA VAL A 304 -1.15 -8.85 13.03
C VAL A 304 0.02 -8.54 13.98
N ALA A 305 0.48 -7.28 14.03
CA ALA A 305 1.67 -6.84 14.77
C ALA A 305 1.49 -6.67 16.29
#